data_AF-A0A349JKB4-F1
#
_entry.id   AF-A0A349JKB4-F1
#
_cell.length_a   1.000
_cell.length_b   1.000
_cell.length_c   1.000
_cell.angle_alpha   90.00
_cell.angle_beta   90.00
_cell.angle_gamma   90.00
#
_symmetry.space_group_name_H-M   'P 1'
#
loop_
_entity.id
_entity.type
_entity.pdbx_description
1 polymer ?
#
loop_
_entity_poly.entity_id
_entity_poly.type
_entity_poly.pdbx_seq_one_letter_code
_entity_poly.pdbx_strand_id
1 'polypeptide(L)'
;NEINWNGFCFHCDAQVKIAEILDRTSTLFIPNSQLRLATPAGRQNQKADFLIFHQNKLGILKIDSESSHQNATEDEMCRLFIDSGICLVKHYDTTRCSEQPDLVVQEFLEILSQA
;
A
#
# COMPACT_ATOMS: atom_id res chain seq x y z
N ASN A 1 -4.64 -4.91 -18.29
CA ASN A 1 -3.44 -4.39 -18.96
C ASN A 1 -2.30 -4.44 -17.96
N GLU A 2 -1.20 -5.06 -18.35
CA GLU A 2 0.04 -5.08 -17.56
C GLU A 2 0.93 -3.93 -18.04
N ILE A 3 1.47 -3.15 -17.10
CA ILE A 3 2.35 -2.01 -17.40
C ILE A 3 3.73 -2.30 -16.82
N ASN A 4 4.73 -2.40 -17.70
CA ASN A 4 6.11 -2.68 -17.30
C ASN A 4 6.87 -1.39 -17.02
N TRP A 5 7.46 -1.28 -15.83
CA TRP A 5 8.27 -0.15 -15.42
C TRP A 5 9.41 -0.60 -14.49
N ASN A 6 10.66 -0.24 -14.80
CA ASN A 6 11.87 -0.61 -14.05
C ASN A 6 11.96 -2.09 -13.64
N GLY A 7 11.48 -3.00 -14.49
CA GLY A 7 11.48 -4.45 -14.23
C GLY A 7 10.32 -4.96 -13.38
N PHE A 8 9.43 -4.09 -12.92
CA PHE A 8 8.16 -4.44 -12.28
C PHE A 8 7.01 -4.44 -13.28
N CYS A 9 6.00 -5.26 -13.01
CA CYS A 9 4.75 -5.33 -13.78
C CYS A 9 3.59 -4.86 -12.90
N PHE A 10 2.96 -3.75 -13.27
CA PHE A 10 1.85 -3.12 -12.54
C PHE A 10 0.51 -3.36 -13.25
N HIS A 11 -0.57 -3.24 -12.48
CA HIS A 11 -1.94 -3.51 -12.95
C HIS A 11 -2.69 -2.24 -13.38
N CYS A 12 -2.22 -1.05 -12.98
CA CYS A 12 -2.81 0.23 -13.40
C CYS A 12 -1.79 1.37 -13.39
N ASP A 13 -2.10 2.45 -14.11
CA ASP A 13 -1.24 3.64 -14.21
C ASP A 13 -1.02 4.32 -12.84
N ALA A 14 -2.02 4.30 -11.97
CA ALA A 14 -1.93 4.85 -10.61
C ALA A 14 -0.81 4.18 -9.80
N GLN A 15 -0.65 2.86 -9.91
CA GLN A 15 0.45 2.16 -9.24
C GLN A 15 1.81 2.61 -9.81
N VAL A 16 1.93 2.75 -11.13
CA VAL A 16 3.18 3.23 -11.75
C VAL A 16 3.53 4.63 -11.25
N LYS A 17 2.55 5.54 -11.16
CA LYS A 17 2.74 6.90 -10.65
C LYS A 17 3.23 6.92 -9.21
N ILE A 18 2.67 6.09 -8.33
CA ILE A 18 3.16 5.95 -6.95
C ILE A 18 4.59 5.40 -6.92
N ALA A 19 4.88 4.36 -7.72
CA ALA A 19 6.21 3.77 -7.79
C ALA A 19 7.28 4.77 -8.27
N GLU A 20 6.96 5.61 -9.25
CA GLU A 20 7.84 6.69 -9.73
C GLU A 20 8.23 7.66 -8.61
N ILE A 21 7.28 8.05 -7.75
CA ILE A 21 7.55 8.97 -6.64
C ILE A 21 8.37 8.29 -5.54
N LEU A 22 8.04 7.04 -5.19
CA LEU A 22 8.79 6.27 -4.19
C LEU A 22 10.25 6.06 -4.62
N ASP A 23 10.48 5.73 -5.88
CA ASP A 23 11.82 5.57 -6.46
C ASP A 23 12.60 6.90 -6.48
N ARG A 24 11.97 7.99 -6.95
CA ARG A 24 12.57 9.33 -6.96
C ARG A 24 12.95 9.83 -5.56
N THR A 25 12.20 9.43 -4.53
CA THR A 25 12.48 9.77 -3.12
C THR A 25 13.43 8.81 -2.43
N SER A 26 13.97 7.81 -3.15
CA SER A 26 14.83 6.75 -2.59
C SER A 26 14.15 6.00 -1.43
N THR A 27 12.82 5.91 -1.46
CA THR A 27 12.04 5.15 -0.48
C THR A 27 12.12 3.67 -0.83
N LEU A 28 12.41 2.81 0.14
CA LEU A 28 12.39 1.37 -0.07
C LEU A 28 10.94 0.87 -0.14
N PHE A 29 10.56 0.22 -1.24
CA PHE A 29 9.24 -0.34 -1.43
C PHE A 29 9.27 -1.70 -2.13
N ILE A 30 8.20 -2.49 -1.93
CA ILE A 30 7.94 -3.76 -2.60
C ILE A 30 6.53 -3.69 -3.21
N PRO A 31 6.40 -3.57 -4.54
CA PRO A 31 5.09 -3.50 -5.19
C PRO A 31 4.43 -4.87 -5.28
N ASN A 32 3.10 -4.90 -5.45
CA ASN A 32 2.29 -6.11 -5.68
C ASN A 32 2.52 -7.22 -4.64
N SER A 33 2.66 -6.82 -3.39
CA SER A 33 3.04 -7.72 -2.30
C SER A 33 1.92 -8.70 -1.95
N GLN A 34 2.31 -9.96 -1.70
CA GLN A 34 1.45 -10.97 -1.07
C GLN A 34 1.94 -11.24 0.36
N LEU A 35 1.04 -11.07 1.32
CA LEU A 35 1.31 -11.19 2.75
C LEU A 35 0.63 -12.44 3.29
N ARG A 36 1.31 -13.20 4.15
CA ARG A 36 0.74 -14.37 4.84
C ARG A 36 0.48 -14.06 6.30
N LEU A 37 -0.77 -13.77 6.64
CA LEU A 37 -1.18 -13.35 7.98
C LEU A 37 -1.83 -14.48 8.77
N ALA A 38 -1.74 -14.42 10.09
CA ALA A 38 -2.60 -15.20 10.98
C ALA A 38 -3.89 -14.42 11.20
N THR A 39 -5.03 -15.05 10.92
CA THR A 39 -6.37 -14.50 11.19
C THR A 39 -7.11 -15.44 12.14
N PRO A 40 -8.25 -15.03 12.73
CA PRO A 40 -9.06 -15.94 13.55
C PRO A 40 -9.52 -17.20 12.80
N ALA A 41 -9.61 -17.14 11.46
CA ALA A 41 -9.95 -18.25 10.59
C ALA A 41 -8.73 -19.07 10.10
N GLY A 42 -7.51 -18.75 10.58
CA GLY A 42 -6.27 -19.44 10.25
C GLY A 42 -5.30 -18.61 9.40
N ARG A 43 -4.32 -19.28 8.77
CA ARG A 43 -3.29 -18.61 7.96
C ARG A 43 -3.86 -18.23 6.58
N GLN A 44 -3.96 -16.93 6.27
CA GLN A 44 -4.53 -16.43 5.01
C GLN A 44 -3.56 -15.57 4.22
N ASN A 45 -3.70 -15.57 2.89
CA ASN A 45 -2.97 -14.68 1.99
C ASN A 45 -3.76 -13.38 1.79
N GLN A 46 -3.08 -12.24 1.86
CA GLN A 46 -3.64 -10.93 1.58
C GLN A 46 -2.78 -10.20 0.55
N LYS A 47 -3.39 -9.36 -0.28
CA LYS A 47 -2.68 -8.54 -1.27
C LYS A 47 -2.52 -7.12 -0.75
N ALA A 48 -1.39 -6.51 -1.10
CA ALA A 48 -1.09 -5.10 -0.90
C ALA A 48 -0.48 -4.53 -2.19
N ASP A 49 -0.88 -3.32 -2.57
CA ASP A 49 -0.31 -2.67 -3.75
C ASP A 49 1.14 -2.28 -3.52
N PHE A 50 1.43 -1.69 -2.36
CA PHE A 50 2.78 -1.38 -1.92
C PHE A 50 3.00 -1.75 -0.46
N LEU A 51 4.12 -2.43 -0.21
CA LEU A 51 4.73 -2.52 1.10
C LEU A 51 5.89 -1.53 1.14
N ILE A 52 5.90 -0.62 2.11
CA ILE A 52 6.80 0.54 2.14
C ILE A 52 7.56 0.54 3.47
N PHE A 53 8.88 0.70 3.39
CA PHE A 53 9.76 0.84 4.56
C PHE A 53 10.19 2.29 4.68
N HIS A 54 9.94 2.88 5.86
CA HIS A 54 10.35 4.25 6.15
C HIS A 54 10.68 4.39 7.63
N GLN A 55 11.88 4.90 7.95
CA GLN A 55 12.33 5.13 9.33
C GLN A 55 12.13 3.91 10.26
N ASN A 56 12.52 2.73 9.79
CA ASN A 56 12.37 1.44 10.49
C ASN A 56 10.91 1.00 10.75
N LYS A 57 9.95 1.65 10.10
CA LYS A 57 8.53 1.30 10.16
C LYS A 57 8.07 0.71 8.84
N LEU A 58 7.12 -0.21 8.93
CA LEU A 58 6.55 -0.91 7.79
C LEU A 58 5.11 -0.44 7.59
N GLY A 59 4.79 0.04 6.39
CA GLY A 59 3.46 0.47 6.02
C GLY A 59 2.95 -0.22 4.77
N ILE A 60 1.63 -0.33 4.66
CA ILE A 60 0.91 -0.78 3.46
C ILE A 60 0.14 0.39 2.88
N LEU A 61 0.41 0.69 1.61
CA LEU A 61 -0.41 1.59 0.80
C LEU A 61 -1.24 0.74 -0.16
N LYS A 62 -2.56 0.93 -0.13
CA LYS A 62 -3.52 0.31 -1.04
C LYS A 62 -4.18 1.37 -1.92
N ILE A 63 -4.42 1.00 -3.17
CA ILE A 63 -5.08 1.84 -4.15
C ILE A 63 -6.49 1.29 -4.36
N ASP A 64 -7.48 2.00 -3.84
CA ASP A 64 -8.88 1.65 -3.96
C ASP A 64 -9.36 1.97 -5.39
N SER A 65 -9.81 0.94 -6.11
CA SER A 65 -10.61 1.13 -7.32
C SER A 65 -12.00 1.63 -6.93
N GLU A 66 -12.66 2.45 -7.75
CA GLU A 66 -13.99 3.04 -7.48
C GLU A 66 -15.09 2.03 -7.07
N SER A 67 -14.88 0.73 -7.28
CA SER A 67 -15.77 -0.36 -6.88
C SER A 67 -15.50 -0.99 -5.50
N SER A 68 -14.45 -0.58 -4.78
CA SER A 68 -14.17 -1.11 -3.43
C SER A 68 -14.98 -0.35 -2.38
N HIS A 69 -16.16 -0.89 -2.05
CA HIS A 69 -16.89 -0.46 -0.88
C HIS A 69 -16.08 -0.82 0.38
N GLN A 70 -15.63 0.20 1.12
CA GLN A 70 -15.02 0.08 2.43
C GLN A 70 -16.01 -0.61 3.38
N ASN A 71 -15.83 -1.91 3.56
CA ASN A 71 -16.70 -2.74 4.40
C ASN A 71 -16.11 -2.83 5.81
N ALA A 72 -16.97 -2.99 6.82
CA ALA A 72 -16.60 -3.14 8.24
C ALA A 72 -15.54 -4.22 8.53
N THR A 73 -15.30 -5.15 7.59
CA THR A 73 -14.19 -6.11 7.59
C THR A 73 -12.79 -5.48 7.52
N GLU A 74 -12.65 -4.27 6.99
CA GLU A 74 -11.33 -3.63 6.85
C GLU A 74 -10.76 -3.14 8.19
N ASP A 75 -11.60 -2.69 9.13
CA ASP A 75 -11.15 -2.29 10.47
C ASP A 75 -10.61 -3.48 11.28
N GLU A 76 -11.25 -4.65 11.17
CA GLU A 76 -10.75 -5.90 11.76
C GLU A 76 -9.45 -6.34 11.09
N MET A 77 -9.34 -6.19 9.77
CA MET A 77 -8.10 -6.47 9.04
C MET A 77 -6.97 -5.53 9.42
N CYS A 78 -7.23 -4.23 9.61
CA CYS A 78 -6.25 -3.25 10.08
C CYS A 78 -5.65 -3.66 11.43
N ARG A 79 -6.46 -4.17 12.37
CA ARG A 79 -5.93 -4.70 13.64
C ARG A 79 -4.99 -5.89 13.44
N LEU A 80 -5.36 -6.82 12.55
CA LEU A 80 -4.50 -7.99 12.25
C LEU A 80 -3.16 -7.60 11.62
N PHE A 81 -3.13 -6.54 10.81
CA PHE A 81 -1.89 -6.01 10.27
C PHE A 81 -1.01 -5.40 11.36
N ILE A 82 -1.59 -4.62 12.27
CA ILE A 82 -0.86 -4.02 13.40
C ILE A 82 -0.25 -5.10 14.31
N ASP A 83 -1.01 -6.13 14.66
CA ASP A 83 -0.51 -7.26 15.47
C ASP A 83 0.66 -8.01 14.80
N SER A 84 0.79 -7.90 13.47
CA SER A 84 1.86 -8.52 12.69
C SER A 84 3.11 -7.63 12.48
N GLY A 85 3.13 -6.43 13.08
CA GLY A 85 4.24 -5.48 12.99
C GLY A 85 4.15 -4.49 11.82
N ILE A 86 2.98 -4.38 11.17
CA ILE A 86 2.71 -3.34 10.18
C ILE A 86 2.13 -2.12 10.89
N CYS A 87 2.86 -1.01 10.88
CA CYS A 87 2.52 0.18 11.64
C CYS A 87 1.34 0.96 11.04
N LEU A 88 1.15 0.88 9.72
CA LEU A 88 0.13 1.64 8.99
C LEU A 88 -0.42 0.83 7.83
N VAL A 89 -1.74 0.80 7.69
CA VAL A 89 -2.42 0.39 6.46
C VAL A 89 -3.28 1.56 6.04
N LYS A 90 -3.05 2.07 4.83
CA LYS A 90 -3.81 3.21 4.33
C LYS A 90 -4.25 3.01 2.90
N HIS A 91 -5.51 3.31 2.67
CA HIS A 91 -6.17 3.25 1.38
C HIS A 91 -6.24 4.64 0.78
N TYR A 92 -5.98 4.74 -0.52
CA TYR A 92 -6.10 5.95 -1.31
C TYR A 92 -6.89 5.64 -2.57
N ASP A 93 -7.78 6.55 -2.96
CA ASP A 93 -8.54 6.38 -4.19
C ASP A 93 -7.61 6.44 -5.43
N THR A 94 -7.99 5.68 -6.47
CA THR A 94 -7.20 5.57 -7.71
C THR A 94 -6.98 6.92 -8.39
N THR A 95 -7.97 7.81 -8.33
CA THR A 95 -7.92 9.14 -8.97
C THR A 95 -6.84 10.00 -8.33
N ARG A 96 -6.79 10.05 -6.99
CA ARG A 96 -5.80 10.79 -6.21
C ARG A 96 -4.40 10.23 -6.38
N CYS A 97 -4.25 8.91 -6.43
CA CYS A 97 -2.98 8.26 -6.76
C CYS A 97 -2.49 8.61 -8.18
N SER A 98 -3.41 8.88 -9.11
CA SER A 98 -3.06 9.24 -10.50
C SER A 98 -2.76 10.73 -10.66
N GLU A 99 -3.59 11.59 -10.07
CA GLU A 99 -3.52 13.05 -10.24
C GLU A 99 -2.55 13.73 -9.29
N GLN A 100 -2.37 13.16 -8.08
CA GLN A 100 -1.59 13.76 -7.00
C GLN A 100 -0.65 12.76 -6.30
N PRO A 101 0.14 11.96 -7.05
CA PRO A 101 0.98 10.90 -6.46
C PRO A 101 2.00 11.43 -5.45
N ASP A 102 2.55 12.63 -5.67
CA ASP A 102 3.48 13.30 -4.76
C ASP A 102 2.85 13.52 -3.37
N LEU A 103 1.63 14.07 -3.33
CA LEU A 103 0.91 14.35 -2.08
C LEU A 103 0.52 13.06 -1.37
N VAL A 104 0.14 12.03 -2.12
CA VAL A 104 -0.20 10.71 -1.57
C VAL A 104 1.01 10.10 -0.86
N VAL A 105 2.16 10.05 -1.54
CA VAL A 105 3.39 9.48 -0.96
C VAL A 105 3.87 10.31 0.23
N GLN A 106 3.87 11.64 0.11
CA GLN A 106 4.24 12.53 1.21
C GLN A 106 3.37 12.29 2.45
N GLU A 107 2.04 12.36 2.30
CA GLU A 107 1.11 12.13 3.40
C GLU A 107 1.31 10.76 4.03
N PHE A 108 1.47 9.72 3.21
CA PHE A 108 1.69 8.36 3.70
C PHE A 108 2.95 8.24 4.55
N LEU A 109 4.08 8.79 4.06
CA LEU A 109 5.36 8.76 4.77
C LEU A 109 5.34 9.59 6.05
N GLU A 110 4.66 10.74 6.05
CA GLU A 110 4.47 11.57 7.24
C GLU A 110 3.69 10.82 8.32
N ILE A 111 2.58 10.16 7.96
CA ILE A 111 1.79 9.37 8.91
C ILE A 111 2.58 8.17 9.41
N LEU A 112 3.25 7.45 8.51
CA LEU A 112 4.07 6.29 8.88
C LEU A 112 5.18 6.68 9.85
N SER A 113 5.79 7.85 9.67
CA SER A 113 6.82 8.37 10.59
C SER A 113 6.30 8.60 12.01
N GLN A 114 5.00 8.82 12.20
CA GLN A 114 4.38 9.07 13.52
C GLN A 114 3.73 7.83 14.14
N ALA A 115 3.62 6.72 13.40
CA ALA A 115 2.94 5.49 13.83
C ALA A 115 3.70 4.69 14.92
#